data_AF-A0A7V5C961-F1
#
_entry.id   AF-A0A7V5C961-F1
#
_cell.length_a   1.000
_cell.length_b   1.000
_cell.length_c   1.000
_cell.angle_alpha   90.00
_cell.angle_beta   90.00
_cell.angle_gamma   90.00
#
_symmetry.space_group_name_H-M   'P 1'
#
loop_
_entity.id
_entity.type
_entity.pdbx_description
1 polymer ?
#
loop_
_entity_poly.entity_id
_entity_poly.type
_entity_poly.pdbx_seq_one_letter_code
_entity_poly.pdbx_strand_id
1 'polypeptide(L)' 'MSEAAGKRPVRRGRGGGGAARRAARTARHSGAAPAIMRAIPDLDILGEEALQIIEHNAETVLEEIGVAFVDNPAALA' A
#
# COMPACT_ATOMS: atom_id res chain seq x y z
N MET A 1 34.55 -54.35 -39.25
CA MET A 1 34.89 -54.04 -37.85
C MET A 1 35.04 -52.53 -37.74
N SER A 2 34.24 -51.90 -36.88
CA SER A 2 34.37 -50.54 -36.36
C SER A 2 34.07 -49.37 -37.31
N GLU A 3 33.24 -48.37 -37.03
CA GLU A 3 32.14 -48.12 -36.09
C GLU A 3 31.52 -46.79 -36.59
N ALA A 4 30.21 -46.75 -36.89
CA ALA A 4 29.54 -45.52 -37.29
C ALA A 4 28.99 -44.82 -36.05
N ALA A 5 29.76 -43.88 -35.49
CA ALA A 5 29.33 -43.08 -34.34
C ALA A 5 28.35 -41.96 -34.78
N GLY A 6 27.05 -42.27 -34.75
CA GLY A 6 25.98 -41.30 -34.95
C GLY A 6 25.91 -40.27 -33.82
N LYS A 7 26.30 -39.02 -34.08
CA LYS A 7 26.17 -37.90 -33.14
C LYS A 7 24.73 -37.41 -33.09
N ARG A 8 23.96 -37.84 -32.08
CA ARG A 8 22.58 -37.37 -31.86
C ARG A 8 22.59 -35.88 -31.48
N PRO A 9 21.73 -35.03 -32.08
CA PRO A 9 21.65 -33.63 -31.70
C PRO A 9 21.13 -33.51 -30.26
N VAL A 10 21.95 -32.93 -29.38
CA VAL A 10 21.55 -32.58 -28.02
C VAL A 10 20.39 -31.61 -28.13
N ARG A 11 19.17 -32.09 -27.82
CA ARG A 11 17.99 -31.23 -27.68
C ARG A 11 18.31 -30.24 -26.55
N ARG A 12 18.59 -29.00 -26.94
CA ARG A 12 18.75 -27.85 -26.05
C ARG A 12 17.47 -27.72 -25.24
N GLY A 13 17.48 -28.28 -24.03
CA GLY A 13 16.34 -28.27 -23.15
C GLY A 13 15.89 -26.81 -23.00
N ARG A 14 14.64 -26.53 -23.37
CA ARG A 14 13.93 -25.30 -22.98
C ARG A 14 13.72 -25.35 -21.46
N GLY A 15 14.80 -25.25 -20.71
CA GLY A 15 14.89 -25.45 -19.27
C GLY A 15 14.95 -24.13 -18.50
N GLY A 16 14.27 -23.09 -18.97
CA GLY A 16 14.21 -21.80 -18.26
C GLY A 16 12.97 -21.67 -17.39
N GLY A 17 11.81 -22.17 -17.88
CA GLY A 17 10.52 -21.91 -17.26
C GLY A 17 10.33 -22.60 -15.91
N GLY A 18 10.79 -23.84 -15.75
CA GLY A 18 10.68 -24.57 -14.49
C GLY A 18 11.59 -24.02 -13.38
N ALA A 19 12.74 -23.47 -13.75
CA ALA A 19 13.62 -22.76 -12.81
C ALA A 19 13.03 -21.41 -12.42
N ALA A 20 12.54 -20.61 -13.38
CA ALA A 20 11.87 -19.34 -13.13
C ALA A 20 10.60 -19.48 -12.27
N ARG A 21 9.75 -20.48 -12.54
CA ARG A 21 8.55 -20.78 -11.74
C ARG A 21 8.87 -21.30 -10.34
N ARG A 22 10.02 -21.96 -10.16
CA ARG A 22 10.51 -22.34 -8.82
C ARG A 22 11.04 -21.13 -8.08
N ALA A 23 11.86 -20.31 -8.73
CA ALA A 23 12.38 -19.05 -8.19
C ALA A 23 11.26 -18.10 -7.76
N ALA A 24 10.18 -17.96 -8.54
CA ALA A 24 9.03 -17.14 -8.19
C ALA A 24 8.25 -17.67 -6.97
N ARG A 25 8.18 -18.99 -6.77
CA ARG A 25 7.52 -19.61 -5.60
C ARG A 25 8.37 -19.56 -4.33
N THR A 26 9.68 -19.60 -4.48
CA THR A 26 10.64 -19.52 -3.36
C THR A 26 11.11 -18.08 -3.10
N ALA A 27 10.74 -17.14 -3.97
CA ALA A 27 11.03 -15.73 -3.78
C ALA A 27 10.34 -15.30 -2.50
N ARG A 28 11.15 -14.83 -1.54
CA ARG A 28 10.65 -14.24 -0.30
C ARG A 28 9.86 -13.01 -0.71
N HIS A 29 8.53 -13.10 -0.65
CA HIS A 29 7.69 -11.91 -0.66
C HIS A 29 8.06 -11.14 0.61
N SER A 30 8.83 -10.08 0.46
CA SER A 30 9.02 -9.11 1.54
C SER A 30 7.63 -8.54 1.80
N GLY A 31 7.04 -8.90 2.94
CA GLY A 31 5.78 -8.31 3.39
C GLY A 31 5.92 -6.79 3.44
N ALA A 32 4.81 -6.08 3.21
CA ALA A 32 4.78 -4.64 3.43
C ALA A 32 5.27 -4.34 4.85
N ALA A 33 5.98 -3.23 5.02
CA ALA A 33 6.40 -2.78 6.34
C ALA A 33 5.17 -2.66 7.25
N PRO A 34 5.27 -3.05 8.52
CA PRO A 34 4.19 -2.86 9.47
C PRO A 34 3.90 -1.36 9.64
N ALA A 35 2.71 -1.03 10.15
CA ALA A 35 2.38 0.34 10.49
C ALA A 35 3.41 0.93 11.47
N ILE A 36 3.72 2.21 11.29
CA ILE A 36 4.69 2.91 12.15
C ILE A 36 4.07 3.08 13.53
N MET A 37 4.74 2.53 14.55
CA MET A 37 4.45 2.82 15.95
C MET A 37 5.34 4.00 16.37
N ARG A 38 4.74 5.14 16.70
CA ARG A 38 5.49 6.33 17.12
C ARG A 38 6.07 6.12 18.52
N ALA A 39 7.39 6.28 18.62
CA ALA A 39 8.13 6.22 19.89
C ALA A 39 8.49 7.62 20.42
N ILE A 40 7.97 8.68 19.79
CA ILE A 40 8.20 10.07 20.15
C ILE A 40 6.86 10.75 20.44
N PRO A 41 6.83 11.76 21.35
CA PRO A 41 5.64 12.56 21.60
C PRO A 41 5.15 13.35 20.38
N ASP A 42 3.94 13.88 20.49
CA ASP A 42 3.37 14.83 19.53
C ASP A 42 4.01 16.21 19.69
N LEU A 43 3.97 17.00 18.62
CA LEU A 43 4.37 18.39 18.66
C LEU A 43 3.10 19.24 18.68
N ASP A 44 2.73 19.71 19.86
CA ASP A 44 1.56 20.57 20.04
C ASP A 44 1.95 22.04 19.89
N ILE A 45 1.57 22.64 18.77
CA ILE A 45 1.84 24.06 18.49
C ILE A 45 0.81 24.97 19.17
N LEU A 46 -0.38 24.44 19.43
CA LEU A 46 -1.49 25.14 20.07
C LEU A 46 -1.68 24.62 21.48
N GLY A 47 -1.83 25.55 22.44
CA GLY A 47 -2.24 25.23 23.80
C GLY A 47 -3.75 25.08 23.92
N GLU A 48 -4.20 24.60 25.09
CA GLU A 48 -5.61 24.29 25.38
C GLU A 48 -6.58 25.45 25.09
N GLU A 49 -6.26 26.66 25.54
CA GLU A 49 -7.10 27.85 25.30
C GLU A 49 -7.30 28.13 23.80
N ALA A 50 -6.24 28.01 23.00
CA ALA A 50 -6.32 28.24 21.57
C ALA A 50 -7.17 27.16 20.87
N LEU A 51 -7.10 25.91 21.35
CA LEU A 51 -7.95 24.83 20.85
C LEU A 51 -9.43 25.10 21.15
N GLN A 52 -9.75 25.55 22.37
CA GLN A 52 -11.13 25.89 22.76
C GLN A 52 -11.70 27.04 21.92
N ILE A 53 -10.89 28.06 21.61
CA ILE A 53 -11.30 29.16 20.71
C ILE A 53 -11.62 28.61 19.32
N ILE A 54 -10.78 27.74 18.77
CA ILE A 54 -11.00 27.16 17.44
C ILE A 54 -12.28 26.30 17.44
N GLU A 55 -12.49 25.49 18.47
CA GLU A 55 -13.66 24.63 18.61
C GLU A 55 -14.95 25.45 18.69
N HIS A 56 -15.01 26.45 19.57
CA HIS A 56 -16.18 27.31 19.72
C HIS A 56 -16.52 28.06 18.42
N ASN A 57 -15.49 28.56 17.72
CA ASN A 57 -15.69 29.23 16.44
C ASN A 57 -16.14 28.25 15.35
N ALA A 58 -15.63 27.02 15.35
CA ALA A 58 -16.06 25.98 14.42
C ALA A 58 -17.53 25.61 14.62
N GLU A 59 -17.97 25.48 15.88
CA GLU A 59 -19.40 25.27 16.21
C GLU A 59 -20.26 26.42 15.70
N THR A 60 -19.83 27.67 15.94
CA THR A 60 -20.54 28.87 15.50
C THR A 60 -20.67 28.88 13.97
N VAL A 61 -19.59 28.57 13.25
CA VAL A 61 -19.61 28.48 11.78
C VAL A 61 -20.57 27.39 11.30
N LEU A 62 -20.59 26.22 11.95
CA LEU A 62 -21.49 25.13 11.56
C LEU A 62 -22.96 25.45 11.84
N GLU A 63 -23.26 26.18 12.92
CA GLU A 63 -24.63 26.59 13.27
C GLU A 63 -25.14 27.72 12.38
N GLU A 64 -24.35 28.79 12.22
CA GLU A 64 -24.79 30.01 11.56
C GLU A 64 -24.63 29.96 10.03
N ILE A 65 -23.60 29.27 9.54
CA ILE A 65 -23.25 29.22 8.11
C ILE A 65 -23.57 27.84 7.53
N GLY A 66 -23.23 26.78 8.26
CA GLY A 66 -23.45 25.40 7.84
C GLY A 66 -22.47 24.91 6.77
N VAL A 67 -22.80 23.76 6.17
CA VAL A 67 -22.00 23.11 5.13
C VAL A 67 -22.88 22.65 3.97
N ALA A 68 -22.33 22.69 2.76
CA ALA A 68 -23.03 22.23 1.56
C ALA A 68 -22.68 20.77 1.24
N PHE A 69 -23.70 19.91 1.19
CA PHE A 69 -23.58 18.53 0.70
C PHE A 69 -23.91 18.47 -0.80
N VAL A 70 -22.96 18.88 -1.62
CA VAL A 70 -23.13 18.93 -3.09
C VAL A 70 -23.07 17.52 -3.69
N ASP A 71 -23.92 17.26 -4.68
CA ASP A 71 -24.03 15.98 -5.42
C ASP A 71 -24.28 14.73 -4.55
N ASN A 72 -24.73 14.92 -3.30
CA ASN A 72 -25.04 13.83 -2.38
C ASN A 72 -26.38 14.04 -1.66
N PRO A 73 -27.53 13.87 -2.35
CA PRO A 73 -28.84 14.04 -1.73
C PRO A 73 -29.10 13.05 -0.59
N ALA A 74 -28.45 11.88 -0.58
CA ALA A 74 -28.58 10.90 0.50
C ALA A 74 -27.95 11.36 1.83
N ALA A 75 -27.05 12.36 1.80
CA ALA A 75 -26.48 12.94 3.01
C ALA A 75 -27.47 13.82 3.79
N LEU A 76 -28.59 14.22 3.17
CA LEU A 76 -29.63 15.05 3.78
C LEU A 76 -30.88 14.24 4.20
N ALA A 77 -30.88 12.91 3.95
CA ALA A 77 -32.04 12.03 4.12
C ALA A 77 -32.10 11.35 5.50
#